data_AF-A0A2S2PF25-F1
#
_entry.id   AF-A0A2S2PF25-F1
#
_cell.length_a   1.000
_cell.length_b   1.000
_cell.length_c   1.000
_cell.angle_alpha   90.00
_cell.angle_beta   90.00
_cell.angle_gamma   90.00
#
_symmetry.space_group_name_H-M   'P 1'
#
loop_
_entity.id
_entity.type
_entity.pdbx_description
1 polymer ?
#
loop_
_entity_poly.entity_id
_entity_poly.type
_entity_poly.pdbx_seq_one_letter_code
_entity_poly.pdbx_strand_id
1 'polypeptide(L)'
;MRIKWGIGFYYQLSSLAYFNTVCTNFSFSAVFFGGNGLFDEPHSVVINGQVFASPTLFLQFLNNIQIGDGNSDVFNAIRFASKLRFRTAHSIIFLLFPCSDCDPSNMMLDYSVINHIITEKSIKLHVLMDKPFVLDKSRAGSSLFGVDAETAYTRNDFKALKGDVGLRKQVKLTKNMLGYCTPIVLESNGSLFTSRKMETDNLNLVKKFLQVFAKRIAKTAPAPKCQTCECNSDDNGISHMDCYPCSYPTAANIEYGFNDDFIPPNVLSYDSGNGFYYDDHNIN
;
A
#
# COMPACT_ATOMS: atom_id res chain seq x y z
N MET A 1 18.99 -4.62 9.67
CA MET A 1 17.90 -5.43 10.25
C MET A 1 17.78 -6.72 9.46
N ARG A 2 18.12 -7.89 10.03
CA ARG A 2 18.02 -9.20 9.34
C ARG A 2 16.61 -9.74 9.54
N ILE A 3 15.71 -9.52 8.59
CA ILE A 3 14.47 -10.29 8.54
C ILE A 3 14.89 -11.74 8.27
N LYS A 4 14.89 -12.59 9.32
CA LYS A 4 15.12 -14.03 9.16
C LYS A 4 13.90 -14.63 8.45
N TRP A 5 13.95 -14.66 7.13
CA TRP A 5 12.92 -15.25 6.29
C TRP A 5 12.74 -16.77 6.52
N GLY A 6 13.69 -17.46 7.17
CA GLY A 6 13.64 -18.91 7.40
C GLY A 6 12.44 -19.45 8.20
N ILE A 7 11.79 -18.63 9.05
CA ILE A 7 10.58 -19.03 9.81
C ILE A 7 9.32 -18.32 9.27
N GLY A 8 9.47 -17.15 8.65
CA GLY A 8 8.37 -16.40 8.03
C GLY A 8 7.73 -17.11 6.84
N PHE A 9 8.48 -17.93 6.10
CA PHE A 9 8.03 -18.60 4.88
C PHE A 9 6.93 -19.66 5.09
N TYR A 10 7.00 -20.45 6.16
CA TYR A 10 5.96 -21.46 6.46
C TYR A 10 4.60 -20.79 6.71
N TYR A 11 4.62 -19.54 7.19
CA TYR A 11 3.42 -18.78 7.44
C TYR A 11 3.02 -17.85 6.29
N GLN A 12 3.96 -17.42 5.45
CA GLN A 12 3.68 -16.77 4.17
C GLN A 12 2.86 -17.74 3.29
N LEU A 13 3.20 -19.03 3.27
CA LEU A 13 2.37 -20.09 2.67
C LEU A 13 0.97 -20.20 3.29
N SER A 14 0.81 -20.01 4.60
CA SER A 14 -0.51 -20.03 5.25
C SER A 14 -1.36 -18.78 4.94
N SER A 15 -0.71 -17.63 4.78
CA SER A 15 -1.35 -16.39 4.28
C SER A 15 -1.78 -16.57 2.83
N LEU A 16 -0.91 -17.15 1.99
CA LEU A 16 -1.21 -17.49 0.60
C LEU A 16 -2.34 -18.52 0.48
N ALA A 17 -2.41 -19.52 1.36
CA ALA A 17 -3.53 -20.45 1.41
C ALA A 17 -4.86 -19.73 1.74
N TYR A 18 -4.85 -18.76 2.65
CA TYR A 18 -6.01 -17.92 2.92
C TYR A 18 -6.38 -17.04 1.71
N PHE A 19 -5.39 -16.43 1.06
CA PHE A 19 -5.61 -15.68 -0.19
C PHE A 19 -6.21 -16.56 -1.27
N ASN A 20 -5.73 -17.79 -1.48
CA ASN A 20 -6.33 -18.74 -2.42
C ASN A 20 -7.78 -19.11 -2.08
N THR A 21 -8.19 -18.98 -0.82
CA THR A 21 -9.56 -19.26 -0.38
C THR A 21 -10.52 -18.08 -0.64
N VAL A 22 -10.00 -16.85 -0.70
CA VAL A 22 -10.81 -15.62 -0.81
C VAL A 22 -10.68 -14.94 -2.19
N CYS A 23 -9.52 -15.07 -2.83
CA CYS A 23 -9.20 -14.46 -4.11
C CYS A 23 -8.75 -15.56 -5.09
N THR A 24 -9.51 -15.76 -6.16
CA THR A 24 -9.14 -16.64 -7.26
C THR A 24 -8.37 -15.85 -8.32
N ASN A 25 -7.24 -16.38 -8.83
CA ASN A 25 -6.43 -15.79 -9.91
C ASN A 25 -5.68 -14.46 -9.57
N PHE A 26 -4.69 -14.53 -8.68
CA PHE A 26 -3.74 -13.44 -8.42
C PHE A 26 -2.33 -13.77 -8.94
N SER A 27 -1.57 -12.72 -9.27
CA SER A 27 -0.18 -12.80 -9.71
C SER A 27 0.66 -11.90 -8.82
N PHE A 28 1.92 -12.26 -8.58
CA PHE A 28 2.83 -11.40 -7.83
C PHE A 28 3.89 -10.80 -8.74
N SER A 29 4.24 -9.56 -8.46
CA SER A 29 5.48 -8.96 -8.92
C SER A 29 6.21 -8.37 -7.71
N ALA A 30 7.53 -8.26 -7.81
CA ALA A 30 8.34 -7.59 -6.82
C ALA A 30 9.16 -6.49 -7.48
N VAL A 31 9.20 -5.34 -6.79
CA VAL A 31 10.11 -4.25 -7.08
C VAL A 31 11.03 -4.12 -5.88
N PHE A 32 12.34 -4.19 -6.12
CA PHE A 32 13.37 -3.95 -5.11
C PHE A 32 13.98 -2.58 -5.31
N PHE A 33 14.34 -1.92 -4.23
CA PHE A 33 15.01 -0.63 -4.18
C PHE A 33 15.85 -0.57 -2.90
N GLY A 34 16.84 0.33 -2.84
CA GLY A 34 17.70 0.47 -1.66
C GLY A 34 18.67 -0.68 -1.43
N GLY A 35 18.88 -1.52 -2.45
CA GLY A 35 19.94 -2.53 -2.48
C GLY A 35 21.25 -1.96 -2.98
N ASN A 36 22.21 -2.84 -3.30
CA ASN A 36 23.49 -2.44 -3.89
C ASN A 36 23.46 -2.64 -5.41
N GLY A 37 24.23 -1.83 -6.14
CA GLY A 37 24.39 -1.96 -7.59
C GLY A 37 23.07 -1.78 -8.34
N LEU A 38 22.61 -2.80 -9.06
CA LEU A 38 21.38 -2.74 -9.87
C LEU A 38 20.11 -2.44 -9.04
N PHE A 39 20.11 -2.81 -7.76
CA PHE A 39 18.95 -2.62 -6.87
C PHE A 39 19.03 -1.34 -6.04
N ASP A 40 20.02 -0.47 -6.28
CA ASP A 40 20.08 0.85 -5.67
C ASP A 40 18.86 1.68 -6.09
N GLU A 41 18.55 1.68 -7.40
CA GLU A 41 17.31 2.22 -7.95
C GLU A 41 16.17 1.16 -8.01
N PRO A 42 14.91 1.59 -8.08
CA PRO A 42 13.77 0.68 -8.24
C PRO A 42 13.90 -0.23 -9.47
N HIS A 43 13.87 -1.55 -9.24
CA HIS A 43 13.99 -2.55 -10.29
C HIS A 43 12.96 -3.67 -10.12
N SER A 44 12.28 -4.06 -11.20
CA SER A 44 11.35 -5.18 -11.19
C SER A 44 12.10 -6.50 -11.32
N VAL A 45 11.60 -7.53 -10.64
CA VAL A 45 12.10 -8.88 -10.82
C VAL A 45 11.38 -9.57 -11.94
N VAL A 46 12.17 -10.18 -12.82
CA VAL A 46 11.69 -11.01 -13.92
C VAL A 46 11.98 -12.47 -13.59
N ILE A 47 10.91 -13.27 -13.45
CA ILE A 47 10.99 -14.71 -13.19
C ILE A 47 10.51 -15.43 -14.45
N ASN A 48 11.36 -16.27 -15.05
CA ASN A 48 11.08 -16.97 -16.31
C ASN A 48 10.61 -16.03 -17.44
N GLY A 49 11.23 -14.86 -17.56
CA GLY A 49 10.88 -13.86 -18.58
C GLY A 49 9.59 -13.09 -18.29
N GLN A 50 8.96 -13.29 -17.13
CA GLN A 50 7.71 -12.64 -16.74
C GLN A 50 7.90 -11.75 -15.50
N VAL A 51 7.39 -10.52 -15.57
CA VAL A 51 7.37 -9.56 -14.45
C VAL A 51 6.35 -9.99 -13.38
N PHE A 52 5.25 -10.63 -13.81
CA PHE A 52 4.23 -11.18 -12.93
C PHE A 52 4.32 -12.69 -12.92
N ALA A 53 4.58 -13.27 -11.75
CA ALA A 53 4.78 -14.69 -11.56
C ALA A 53 3.66 -15.31 -10.72
N SER A 54 3.53 -16.64 -10.82
CA SER A 54 2.66 -17.40 -9.94
C SER A 54 3.19 -17.39 -8.49
N PRO A 55 2.31 -17.56 -7.49
CA PRO A 55 2.68 -17.74 -6.09
C PRO A 55 3.91 -18.62 -5.83
N THR A 56 3.95 -19.80 -6.45
CA THR A 56 5.00 -20.80 -6.20
C THR A 56 6.36 -20.34 -6.71
N LEU A 57 6.40 -19.80 -7.93
CA LEU A 57 7.64 -19.30 -8.54
C LEU A 57 8.16 -18.07 -7.80
N PHE A 58 7.25 -17.18 -7.41
CA PHE A 58 7.58 -15.98 -6.65
C PHE A 58 8.26 -16.31 -5.32
N LEU A 59 7.73 -17.27 -4.56
CA LEU A 59 8.31 -17.68 -3.29
C LEU A 59 9.71 -18.26 -3.43
N GLN A 60 9.99 -19.04 -4.48
CA GLN A 60 11.33 -19.58 -4.72
C GLN A 60 12.36 -18.47 -4.92
N PHE A 61 11.98 -17.41 -5.64
CA PHE A 61 12.85 -16.27 -5.89
C PHE A 61 13.19 -15.50 -4.61
N LEU A 62 12.22 -15.31 -3.70
CA LEU A 62 12.42 -14.52 -2.48
C LEU A 62 13.57 -15.03 -1.58
N ASN A 63 14.01 -16.28 -1.73
CA ASN A 63 15.13 -16.84 -0.97
C ASN A 63 16.50 -16.26 -1.34
N ASN A 64 16.63 -15.67 -2.53
CA ASN A 64 17.91 -15.25 -3.10
C ASN A 64 18.11 -13.72 -3.10
N ILE A 65 17.25 -12.98 -2.40
CA ILE A 65 17.28 -11.52 -2.39
C ILE A 65 18.49 -11.04 -1.58
N GLN A 66 19.27 -10.16 -2.20
CA GLN A 66 20.36 -9.46 -1.54
C GLN A 66 19.82 -8.20 -0.86
N ILE A 67 20.19 -8.02 0.41
CA ILE A 67 19.85 -6.83 1.20
C ILE A 67 21.04 -5.88 1.12
N GLY A 68 20.77 -4.61 0.78
CA GLY A 68 21.77 -3.53 0.76
C GLY A 68 21.34 -2.33 1.59
N ASP A 69 22.09 -1.24 1.45
CA ASP A 69 21.92 0.04 2.13
C ASP A 69 21.95 1.23 1.15
N GLY A 70 21.43 1.00 -0.06
CA GLY A 70 21.34 1.99 -1.14
C GLY A 70 20.20 3.00 -0.95
N ASN A 71 19.78 3.61 -2.05
CA ASN A 71 18.77 4.66 -2.09
C ASN A 71 17.44 4.25 -1.44
N SER A 72 17.02 5.02 -0.44
CA SER A 72 15.82 4.78 0.34
C SER A 72 14.55 5.48 -0.20
N ASP A 73 14.57 5.95 -1.45
CA ASP A 73 13.45 6.67 -2.09
C ASP A 73 12.26 5.75 -2.37
N VAL A 74 11.37 5.68 -1.38
CA VAL A 74 10.11 4.92 -1.44
C VAL A 74 9.18 5.46 -2.51
N PHE A 75 9.16 6.77 -2.74
CA PHE A 75 8.23 7.41 -3.67
C PHE A 75 8.59 7.07 -5.11
N ASN A 76 9.87 7.09 -5.45
CA ASN A 76 10.33 6.63 -6.75
C ASN A 76 10.04 5.12 -6.94
N ALA A 77 10.17 4.30 -5.89
CA ALA A 77 9.78 2.89 -5.95
C ALA A 77 8.28 2.69 -6.22
N ILE A 78 7.41 3.47 -5.58
CA ILE A 78 5.95 3.44 -5.84
C ILE A 78 5.65 3.88 -7.27
N ARG A 79 6.28 4.97 -7.75
CA ARG A 79 6.14 5.45 -9.13
C ARG A 79 6.62 4.41 -10.15
N PHE A 80 7.71 3.73 -9.87
CA PHE A 80 8.21 2.65 -10.73
C PHE A 80 7.23 1.47 -10.75
N ALA A 81 6.76 1.03 -9.58
CA ALA A 81 5.81 -0.06 -9.46
C ALA A 81 4.46 0.25 -10.13
N SER A 82 3.99 1.49 -10.09
CA SER A 82 2.78 1.91 -10.81
C SER A 82 2.95 1.89 -12.33
N LYS A 83 4.21 1.92 -12.78
CA LYS A 83 4.74 1.68 -14.14
C LYS A 83 4.46 0.28 -14.72
N LEU A 84 4.26 -0.72 -13.85
CA LEU A 84 4.19 -2.10 -14.29
C LEU A 84 2.93 -2.39 -15.11
N ARG A 85 3.02 -3.39 -15.99
CA ARG A 85 1.91 -3.78 -16.87
C ARG A 85 0.92 -4.67 -16.12
N PHE A 86 -0.02 -4.03 -15.46
CA PHE A 86 -1.10 -4.75 -14.79
C PHE A 86 -2.14 -5.27 -15.78
N ARG A 87 -2.94 -6.27 -15.37
CA ARG A 87 -4.02 -6.82 -16.20
C ARG A 87 -5.17 -5.81 -16.30
N THR A 88 -6.16 -6.05 -17.15
CA THR A 88 -7.39 -5.25 -17.14
C THR A 88 -8.36 -5.80 -16.08
N ALA A 89 -9.37 -5.02 -15.67
CA ALA A 89 -10.44 -5.49 -14.78
C ALA A 89 -9.98 -6.05 -13.42
N HIS A 90 -8.95 -5.48 -12.80
CA HIS A 90 -8.37 -5.99 -11.55
C HIS A 90 -8.18 -4.88 -10.50
N SER A 91 -7.87 -5.29 -9.26
CA SER A 91 -7.46 -4.41 -8.17
C SER A 91 -5.94 -4.39 -8.06
N ILE A 92 -5.35 -3.20 -8.03
CA ILE A 92 -3.91 -3.01 -7.81
C ILE A 92 -3.66 -2.87 -6.31
N ILE A 93 -2.91 -3.80 -5.74
CA ILE A 93 -2.54 -3.80 -4.33
C ILE A 93 -1.03 -3.74 -4.21
N PHE A 94 -0.52 -2.71 -3.54
CA PHE A 94 0.89 -2.61 -3.20
C PHE A 94 1.10 -3.05 -1.76
N LEU A 95 2.05 -3.96 -1.57
CA LEU A 95 2.54 -4.36 -0.26
C LEU A 95 3.95 -3.79 -0.11
N LEU A 96 4.08 -2.72 0.66
CA LEU A 96 5.35 -2.05 0.88
C LEU A 96 5.98 -2.55 2.19
N PHE A 97 7.25 -2.91 2.11
CA PHE A 97 8.07 -3.39 3.23
C PHE A 97 9.25 -2.44 3.42
N PRO A 98 9.02 -1.24 3.99
CA PRO A 98 10.05 -0.22 4.06
C PRO A 98 11.05 -0.54 5.18
N CYS A 99 12.33 -0.25 4.93
CA CYS A 99 13.39 -0.28 5.94
C CYS A 99 13.69 1.11 6.52
N SER A 100 13.09 2.15 5.95
CA SER A 100 13.29 3.57 6.26
C SER A 100 11.94 4.30 6.28
N ASP A 101 11.94 5.52 6.81
CA ASP A 101 10.77 6.40 6.76
C ASP A 101 10.67 7.14 5.44
N CYS A 102 9.45 7.58 5.10
CA CYS A 102 9.23 8.46 3.95
C CYS A 102 9.43 9.92 4.37
N ASP A 103 10.71 10.29 4.49
CA ASP A 103 11.17 11.66 4.74
C ASP A 103 11.30 12.40 3.40
N PRO A 104 10.62 13.56 3.21
CA PRO A 104 10.71 14.34 1.97
C PRO A 104 12.13 14.67 1.54
N SER A 105 13.06 14.80 2.48
CA SER A 105 14.48 15.09 2.20
C SER A 105 15.17 13.96 1.42
N ASN A 106 14.63 12.75 1.50
CA ASN A 106 15.16 11.54 0.85
C ASN A 106 14.25 11.04 -0.28
N MET A 107 13.23 11.81 -0.69
CA MET A 107 12.31 11.45 -1.76
C MET A 107 12.52 12.37 -2.95
N MET A 108 12.63 11.81 -4.15
CA MET A 108 12.74 12.59 -5.39
C MET A 108 11.41 13.27 -5.76
N LEU A 109 10.29 12.70 -5.34
CA LEU A 109 8.96 13.15 -5.72
C LEU A 109 8.24 13.79 -4.54
N ASP A 110 7.31 14.68 -4.83
CA ASP A 110 6.45 15.27 -3.82
C ASP A 110 5.28 14.34 -3.46
N TYR A 111 4.74 14.52 -2.24
CA TYR A 111 3.55 13.82 -1.77
C TYR A 111 2.39 13.88 -2.75
N SER A 112 2.12 15.07 -3.31
CA SER A 112 0.99 15.30 -4.22
C SER A 112 1.07 14.43 -5.48
N VAL A 113 2.28 14.24 -6.02
CA VAL A 113 2.52 13.43 -7.21
C VAL A 113 2.22 11.96 -6.92
N ILE A 114 2.72 11.42 -5.80
CA ILE A 114 2.46 10.03 -5.43
C ILE A 114 0.99 9.81 -5.07
N ASN A 115 0.39 10.74 -4.35
CA ASN A 115 -1.03 10.66 -4.00
C ASN A 115 -1.92 10.66 -5.25
N HIS A 116 -1.57 11.48 -6.24
CA HIS A 116 -2.23 11.50 -7.53
C HIS A 116 -2.11 10.14 -8.24
N ILE A 117 -0.90 9.58 -8.36
CA ILE A 117 -0.66 8.25 -8.97
C ILE A 117 -1.50 7.16 -8.28
N ILE A 118 -1.52 7.15 -6.95
CA ILE A 118 -2.25 6.13 -6.16
C ILE A 118 -3.76 6.29 -6.34
N THR A 119 -4.27 7.51 -6.31
CA THR A 119 -5.69 7.82 -6.45
C THR A 119 -6.17 7.51 -7.86
N GLU A 120 -5.43 7.96 -8.88
CA GLU A 120 -5.73 7.78 -10.30
C GLU A 120 -5.81 6.30 -10.66
N LYS A 121 -4.80 5.51 -10.29
CA LYS A 121 -4.77 4.06 -10.55
C LYS A 121 -5.55 3.23 -9.52
N SER A 122 -6.24 3.88 -8.58
CA SER A 122 -6.96 3.24 -7.46
C SER A 122 -6.14 2.22 -6.65
N ILE A 123 -4.83 2.44 -6.55
CA ILE A 123 -3.88 1.55 -5.86
C ILE A 123 -4.23 1.48 -4.38
N LYS A 124 -4.24 0.27 -3.81
CA LYS A 124 -4.38 0.04 -2.36
C LYS A 124 -3.01 -0.21 -1.75
N LEU A 125 -2.49 0.74 -0.97
CA LEU A 125 -1.16 0.64 -0.39
C LEU A 125 -1.22 0.10 1.04
N HIS A 126 -0.78 -1.13 1.26
CA HIS A 126 -0.58 -1.67 2.60
C HIS A 126 0.90 -1.65 2.95
N VAL A 127 1.23 -1.24 4.16
CA VAL A 127 2.61 -1.19 4.64
C VAL A 127 2.80 -2.16 5.78
N LEU A 128 3.88 -2.93 5.71
CA LEU A 128 4.39 -3.72 6.83
C LEU A 128 5.68 -3.09 7.35
N MET A 129 5.55 -2.23 8.37
CA MET A 129 6.66 -1.51 8.98
C MET A 129 7.36 -2.33 10.06
N ASP A 130 8.59 -1.96 10.40
CA ASP A 130 9.38 -2.55 11.48
C ASP A 130 9.26 -1.81 12.82
N LYS A 131 8.38 -0.82 12.93
CA LYS A 131 8.18 -0.04 14.17
C LYS A 131 6.94 -0.49 14.94
N PRO A 132 6.95 -0.46 16.28
CA PRO A 132 5.78 -0.76 17.10
C PRO A 132 4.80 0.43 17.12
N PHE A 133 3.51 0.14 17.27
CA PHE A 133 2.50 1.19 17.52
C PHE A 133 2.65 1.80 18.91
N VAL A 134 2.53 3.13 18.98
CA VAL A 134 2.49 3.89 20.22
C VAL A 134 1.03 4.21 20.54
N LEU A 135 0.60 3.87 21.75
CA LEU A 135 -0.72 4.22 22.28
C LEU A 135 -0.59 5.21 23.41
N ASP A 136 -1.62 6.05 23.59
CA ASP A 136 -1.72 6.98 24.72
C ASP A 136 -1.69 6.30 26.10
N LYS A 137 -2.17 5.05 26.17
CA LYS A 137 -2.12 4.21 27.38
C LYS A 137 -1.13 3.07 27.14
N SER A 138 0.03 3.16 27.78
CA SER A 138 1.29 2.48 27.43
C SER A 138 1.27 0.94 27.29
N ARG A 139 0.29 0.21 27.82
CA ARG A 139 0.28 -1.27 27.80
C ARG A 139 -0.50 -1.90 26.65
N ALA A 140 -1.46 -1.20 26.05
CA ALA A 140 -2.34 -1.78 25.03
C ALA A 140 -1.70 -1.84 23.62
N GLY A 141 -0.61 -1.11 23.36
CA GLY A 141 0.05 -1.11 22.04
C GLY A 141 0.68 -2.46 21.70
N SER A 142 0.98 -3.25 22.73
CA SER A 142 1.50 -4.61 22.60
C SER A 142 0.52 -5.61 21.96
N SER A 143 -0.79 -5.34 21.96
CA SER A 143 -1.79 -6.24 21.38
C SER A 143 -2.15 -5.92 19.93
N LEU A 144 -1.77 -4.73 19.45
CA LEU A 144 -2.06 -4.25 18.10
C LEU A 144 -1.23 -4.95 17.04
N PHE A 145 -1.90 -5.39 15.99
CA PHE A 145 -1.29 -5.96 14.79
C PHE A 145 -1.16 -4.92 13.68
N GLY A 146 -2.18 -4.09 13.52
CA GLY A 146 -2.23 -3.07 12.47
C GLY A 146 -3.39 -2.10 12.66
N VAL A 147 -3.48 -1.10 11.77
CA VAL A 147 -4.55 -0.11 11.70
C VAL A 147 -4.85 0.26 10.25
N ASP A 148 -6.06 0.70 9.97
CA ASP A 148 -6.40 1.47 8.76
C ASP A 148 -7.00 2.82 9.13
N ALA A 149 -7.65 3.52 8.18
CA ALA A 149 -8.23 4.82 8.45
C ALA A 149 -9.33 4.77 9.55
N GLU A 150 -10.06 3.66 9.65
CA GLU A 150 -11.29 3.56 10.44
C GLU A 150 -11.13 2.74 11.74
N THR A 151 -10.28 1.71 11.70
CA THR A 151 -10.25 0.66 12.72
C THR A 151 -8.82 0.20 13.04
N ALA A 152 -8.67 -0.35 14.25
CA ALA A 152 -7.45 -1.01 14.68
C ALA A 152 -7.66 -2.52 14.78
N TYR A 153 -6.64 -3.27 14.41
CA TYR A 153 -6.69 -4.73 14.31
C TYR A 153 -5.79 -5.38 15.36
N THR A 154 -6.30 -6.44 15.98
CA THR A 154 -5.64 -7.15 17.08
C THR A 154 -5.63 -8.65 16.82
N ARG A 155 -5.10 -9.41 17.79
CA ARG A 155 -5.16 -10.87 17.76
C ARG A 155 -6.57 -11.46 17.73
N ASN A 156 -7.60 -10.70 18.10
CA ASN A 156 -8.98 -11.21 18.15
C ASN A 156 -9.62 -11.28 16.76
N ASP A 157 -9.10 -10.50 15.81
CA ASP A 157 -9.61 -10.42 14.44
C ASP A 157 -9.26 -11.65 13.58
N PHE A 158 -8.47 -12.58 14.11
CA PHE A 158 -8.05 -13.77 13.38
C PHE A 158 -9.23 -14.67 12.98
N LYS A 159 -10.33 -14.67 13.75
CA LYS A 159 -11.55 -15.43 13.41
C LYS A 159 -12.41 -14.66 12.42
N ALA A 160 -12.75 -13.42 12.76
CA ALA A 160 -13.51 -12.51 11.91
C ALA A 160 -12.88 -11.13 11.99
N LEU A 161 -12.62 -10.52 10.83
CA LEU A 161 -12.00 -9.21 10.73
C LEU A 161 -13.05 -8.14 11.05
N LYS A 162 -13.14 -7.72 12.31
CA LYS A 162 -14.11 -6.71 12.77
C LYS A 162 -13.46 -5.34 12.88
N GLY A 163 -12.25 -5.29 13.44
CA GLY A 163 -11.58 -4.05 13.80
C GLY A 163 -12.22 -3.38 15.01
N ASP A 164 -11.45 -2.53 15.68
CA ASP A 164 -11.88 -1.75 16.85
C ASP A 164 -11.68 -0.25 16.58
N VAL A 165 -12.79 0.49 16.45
CA VAL A 165 -12.81 1.94 16.23
C VAL A 165 -12.35 2.71 17.47
N GLY A 166 -12.70 2.23 18.67
CA GLY A 166 -12.32 2.87 19.92
C GLY A 166 -10.83 2.76 20.18
N LEU A 167 -10.24 1.62 19.85
CA LEU A 167 -8.80 1.41 19.89
C LEU A 167 -8.09 2.24 18.81
N ARG A 168 -8.66 2.37 17.61
CA ARG A 168 -8.10 3.21 16.54
C ARG A 168 -7.90 4.66 16.95
N LYS A 169 -8.85 5.23 17.69
CA LYS A 169 -8.77 6.61 18.21
C LYS A 169 -7.64 6.82 19.22
N GLN A 170 -7.17 5.76 19.86
CA GLN A 170 -6.09 5.81 20.84
C GLN A 170 -4.70 5.63 20.20
N VAL A 171 -4.65 5.22 18.93
CA VAL A 171 -3.40 5.00 18.20
C VAL A 171 -2.88 6.34 17.70
N LYS A 172 -1.70 6.71 18.21
CA LYS A 172 -0.96 7.86 17.71
C LYS A 172 -0.07 7.41 16.56
N LEU A 173 -0.39 7.90 15.38
CA LEU A 173 0.46 7.78 14.20
C LEU A 173 1.37 9.00 14.16
N THR A 174 2.63 8.83 14.54
CA THR A 174 3.61 9.92 14.59
C THR A 174 4.36 10.04 13.27
N LYS A 175 4.83 11.24 12.93
CA LYS A 175 5.67 11.49 11.73
C LYS A 175 6.89 10.54 11.72
N ASN A 176 7.45 10.25 12.89
CA ASN A 176 8.61 9.36 13.05
C ASN A 176 8.31 7.87 12.80
N MET A 177 7.07 7.49 12.50
CA MET A 177 6.73 6.10 12.24
C MET A 177 6.98 5.70 10.79
N LEU A 178 6.48 6.49 9.83
CA LEU A 178 6.65 6.28 8.38
C LEU A 178 6.66 7.60 7.59
N GLY A 179 6.72 8.75 8.25
CA GLY A 179 6.67 10.07 7.62
C GLY A 179 5.44 10.23 6.74
N TYR A 180 5.66 10.67 5.50
CA TYR A 180 4.61 10.93 4.52
C TYR A 180 3.98 9.66 3.93
N CYS A 181 4.50 8.46 4.23
CA CYS A 181 3.83 7.23 3.80
C CYS A 181 2.60 6.90 4.65
N THR A 182 2.53 7.36 5.91
CA THR A 182 1.33 7.18 6.74
C THR A 182 0.07 7.76 6.09
N PRO A 183 0.01 9.05 5.71
CA PRO A 183 -1.17 9.62 5.09
C PRO A 183 -1.53 8.91 3.76
N ILE A 184 -0.56 8.66 2.89
CA ILE A 184 -0.76 7.95 1.62
C ILE A 184 -1.43 6.58 1.83
N VAL A 185 -0.95 5.81 2.82
CA VAL A 185 -1.53 4.50 3.14
C VAL A 185 -3.00 4.63 3.54
N LEU A 186 -3.33 5.57 4.42
CA LEU A 186 -4.68 5.72 4.94
C LEU A 186 -5.66 6.24 3.87
N GLU A 187 -5.24 7.21 3.05
CA GLU A 187 -6.03 7.76 1.95
C GLU A 187 -6.28 6.72 0.84
N SER A 188 -5.34 5.80 0.61
CA SER A 188 -5.47 4.73 -0.37
C SER A 188 -6.44 3.60 0.03
N ASN A 189 -7.17 3.74 1.15
CA ASN A 189 -7.91 2.65 1.81
C ASN A 189 -7.01 1.45 2.19
N GLY A 190 -5.73 1.73 2.39
CA GLY A 190 -4.71 0.79 2.79
C GLY A 190 -4.71 0.50 4.28
N SER A 191 -3.64 -0.14 4.75
CA SER A 191 -3.45 -0.39 6.19
C SER A 191 -1.98 -0.48 6.58
N LEU A 192 -1.67 -0.03 7.79
CA LEU A 192 -0.36 -0.14 8.43
C LEU A 192 -0.34 -1.36 9.34
N PHE A 193 0.65 -2.23 9.20
CA PHE A 193 0.87 -3.39 10.07
C PHE A 193 2.32 -3.40 10.56
N THR A 194 2.57 -3.97 11.74
CA THR A 194 3.92 -4.06 12.31
C THR A 194 4.48 -5.47 12.22
N SER A 195 5.65 -5.62 11.61
CA SER A 195 6.37 -6.88 11.50
C SER A 195 6.93 -7.38 12.83
N ARG A 196 6.96 -6.53 13.87
CA ARG A 196 7.36 -6.89 15.25
C ARG A 196 6.58 -8.09 15.81
N LYS A 197 5.36 -8.35 15.30
CA LYS A 197 4.57 -9.53 15.70
C LYS A 197 5.06 -10.84 15.10
N MET A 198 6.00 -10.79 14.16
CA MET A 198 6.65 -11.96 13.57
C MET A 198 8.00 -12.29 14.21
N GLU A 199 8.56 -11.39 15.02
CA GLU A 199 9.87 -11.58 15.69
C GLU A 199 9.79 -12.49 16.93
N THR A 200 8.61 -13.00 17.28
CA THR A 200 8.39 -13.87 18.44
C THR A 200 8.51 -15.35 18.08
N ASP A 201 9.00 -16.16 19.03
CA ASP A 201 8.97 -17.62 18.91
C ASP A 201 7.56 -18.22 19.04
N ASN A 202 6.55 -17.42 19.42
CA ASN A 202 5.17 -17.88 19.52
C ASN A 202 4.51 -18.02 18.14
N LEU A 203 4.71 -19.20 17.55
CA LEU A 203 4.17 -19.58 16.24
C LEU A 203 2.66 -19.39 16.08
N ASN A 204 1.88 -19.59 17.16
CA ASN A 204 0.44 -19.38 17.12
C ASN A 204 0.08 -17.90 17.02
N LEU A 205 0.88 -17.01 17.60
CA LEU A 205 0.69 -15.56 17.45
C LEU A 205 1.04 -15.12 16.03
N VAL A 206 2.14 -15.62 15.47
CA VAL A 206 2.58 -15.34 14.08
C VAL A 206 1.50 -15.76 13.08
N LYS A 207 0.93 -16.97 13.22
CA LYS A 207 -0.21 -17.43 12.39
C LYS A 207 -1.39 -16.47 12.45
N LYS A 208 -1.80 -16.07 13.67
CA LYS A 208 -2.93 -15.14 13.84
C LYS A 208 -2.65 -13.78 13.22
N PHE A 209 -1.43 -13.26 13.40
CA PHE A 209 -1.01 -12.02 12.78
C PHE A 209 -1.14 -12.07 11.26
N LEU A 210 -0.57 -13.09 10.63
CA LEU A 210 -0.61 -13.24 9.18
C LEU A 210 -2.02 -13.46 8.65
N GLN A 211 -2.88 -14.20 9.38
CA GLN A 211 -4.29 -14.33 9.02
C GLN A 211 -5.03 -12.99 9.07
N VAL A 212 -4.79 -12.16 10.09
CA VAL A 212 -5.42 -10.83 10.19
C VAL A 212 -4.92 -9.92 9.07
N PHE A 213 -3.61 -9.92 8.81
CA PHE A 213 -3.01 -9.13 7.73
C PHE A 213 -3.57 -9.54 6.35
N ALA A 214 -3.59 -10.85 6.06
CA ALA A 214 -4.14 -11.39 4.83
C ALA A 214 -5.62 -11.06 4.66
N LYS A 215 -6.43 -11.23 5.72
CA LYS A 215 -7.84 -10.84 5.73
C LYS A 215 -8.04 -9.37 5.41
N ARG A 216 -7.19 -8.50 5.97
CA ARG A 216 -7.30 -7.06 5.74
C ARG A 216 -6.97 -6.68 4.30
N ILE A 217 -5.94 -7.29 3.71
CA ILE A 217 -5.61 -7.07 2.29
C ILE A 217 -6.74 -7.62 1.41
N ALA A 218 -7.24 -8.82 1.70
CA ALA A 218 -8.33 -9.43 0.95
C ALA A 218 -9.63 -8.60 0.99
N LYS A 219 -9.90 -7.88 2.10
CA LYS A 219 -11.04 -6.94 2.20
C LYS A 219 -10.98 -5.82 1.15
N THR A 220 -9.79 -5.43 0.71
CA THR A 220 -9.56 -4.37 -0.30
C THR A 220 -9.16 -4.90 -1.68
N ALA A 221 -9.13 -6.23 -1.85
CA ALA A 221 -8.82 -6.86 -3.12
C ALA A 221 -9.93 -6.84 -4.20
N PRO A 222 -11.23 -6.66 -3.89
CA PRO A 222 -12.23 -6.52 -4.95
C PRO A 222 -11.91 -5.35 -5.89
N ALA A 223 -12.01 -5.58 -7.20
CA ALA A 223 -11.81 -4.54 -8.21
C ALA A 223 -12.90 -3.44 -8.09
N PRO A 224 -12.60 -2.20 -8.54
CA PRO A 224 -13.61 -1.16 -8.64
C PRO A 224 -14.83 -1.64 -9.46
N LYS A 225 -16.04 -1.24 -9.04
CA LYS A 225 -17.29 -1.64 -9.72
C LYS A 225 -17.38 -1.14 -11.17
N CYS A 226 -16.68 -0.05 -11.47
CA CYS A 226 -16.65 0.59 -12.78
C CYS A 226 -15.21 0.97 -13.09
N GLN A 227 -14.75 0.62 -14.30
CA GLN A 227 -13.45 1.02 -14.81
C GLN A 227 -13.56 1.49 -16.27
N THR A 228 -12.82 2.53 -16.60
CA THR A 228 -12.60 3.01 -17.97
C THR A 228 -11.19 2.60 -18.36
N CYS A 229 -11.05 1.97 -19.53
CA CYS A 229 -9.75 1.50 -20.00
C CYS A 229 -9.36 2.18 -21.31
N GLU A 230 -8.11 2.64 -21.37
CA GLU A 230 -7.53 3.33 -22.51
C GLU A 230 -6.34 2.52 -23.05
N CYS A 231 -6.17 2.53 -24.37
CA CYS A 231 -5.05 1.87 -25.02
C CYS A 231 -3.90 2.87 -25.16
N ASN A 232 -2.85 2.67 -24.38
CA ASN A 232 -1.65 3.48 -24.40
C ASN A 232 -0.53 2.71 -25.09
N SER A 233 0.48 3.41 -25.60
CA SER A 233 1.72 2.79 -26.08
C SER A 233 2.88 3.30 -25.26
N ASP A 234 3.79 2.41 -24.89
CA ASP A 234 5.02 2.83 -24.21
C ASP A 234 6.03 3.44 -25.19
N ASP A 235 7.16 3.92 -24.66
CA ASP A 235 8.24 4.54 -25.44
C ASP A 235 8.84 3.59 -26.49
N ASN A 236 8.58 2.28 -26.38
CA ASN A 236 9.02 1.27 -27.35
C ASN A 236 7.92 0.93 -28.38
N GLY A 237 6.81 1.65 -28.38
CA GLY A 237 5.67 1.43 -29.27
C GLY A 237 4.85 0.18 -28.94
N ILE A 238 5.02 -0.41 -27.75
CA ILE A 238 4.23 -1.57 -27.32
C ILE A 238 2.92 -1.06 -26.71
N SER A 239 1.82 -1.36 -27.38
CA SER A 239 0.49 -1.03 -26.91
C SER A 239 0.08 -1.88 -25.70
N HIS A 240 -0.51 -1.25 -24.71
CA HIS A 240 -1.06 -1.86 -23.50
C HIS A 240 -2.33 -1.13 -23.09
N MET A 241 -3.14 -1.78 -22.26
CA MET A 241 -4.39 -1.22 -21.78
C MET A 241 -4.23 -0.80 -20.33
N ASP A 242 -4.43 0.49 -20.06
CA ASP A 242 -4.49 1.03 -18.70
C ASP A 242 -5.95 1.24 -18.31
N CYS A 243 -6.32 0.79 -17.11
CA CYS A 243 -7.68 0.93 -16.59
C CYS A 243 -7.70 1.78 -15.32
N TYR A 244 -8.66 2.69 -15.26
CA TYR A 244 -8.86 3.66 -14.19
C TYR A 244 -10.29 3.55 -13.65
N PRO A 245 -10.55 3.85 -12.36
CA PRO A 245 -11.91 3.88 -11.84
C PRO A 245 -12.72 4.98 -12.53
N CYS A 246 -14.01 4.74 -12.80
CA CYS A 246 -14.87 5.73 -13.47
C CYS A 246 -15.08 7.02 -12.66
N SER A 247 -14.88 6.95 -11.34
CA SER A 247 -14.87 8.10 -10.45
C SER A 247 -13.66 8.01 -9.55
N TYR A 248 -12.98 9.15 -9.37
CA TYR A 248 -11.90 9.24 -8.41
C TYR A 248 -12.47 9.19 -6.99
N PRO A 249 -11.89 8.39 -6.10
CA PRO A 249 -12.24 8.47 -4.69
C PRO A 249 -11.96 9.88 -4.20
N THR A 250 -12.97 10.55 -3.64
CA THR A 250 -12.75 11.84 -2.96
C THR A 250 -11.79 11.61 -1.80
N ALA A 251 -10.77 12.45 -1.65
CA ALA A 251 -9.86 12.40 -0.52
C ALA A 251 -10.69 12.43 0.78
N ALA A 252 -10.52 11.42 1.62
CA ALA A 252 -11.12 11.45 2.95
C ALA A 252 -10.45 12.60 3.72
N ASN A 253 -11.24 13.47 4.35
CA ASN A 253 -10.72 14.44 5.32
C ASN A 253 -10.25 13.66 6.56
N ILE A 254 -9.07 13.06 6.47
CA ILE A 254 -8.44 12.36 7.58
C ILE A 254 -7.77 13.44 8.42
N GLU A 255 -8.35 13.74 9.59
CA GLU A 255 -7.72 14.61 10.56
C GLU A 255 -6.48 13.91 11.11
N TYR A 256 -5.32 14.26 10.56
CA TYR A 256 -4.05 13.78 11.06
C TYR A 256 -3.74 14.55 12.35
N GLY A 257 -3.66 13.86 13.48
CA GLY A 257 -3.22 14.42 14.77
C GLY A 257 -1.73 14.78 14.81
N PHE A 258 -1.22 15.38 13.75
CA PHE A 258 0.11 15.99 13.71
C PHE A 258 0.00 17.38 14.33
N ASN A 259 0.63 17.58 15.49
CA ASN A 259 0.87 18.93 15.97
C ASN A 259 1.86 19.60 15.01
N ASP A 260 1.37 20.67 14.39
CA ASP A 260 2.01 21.71 13.60
C ASP A 260 2.62 21.36 12.21
N ASP A 261 2.31 22.27 11.28
CA ASP A 261 2.76 22.49 9.89
C ASP A 261 2.18 21.67 8.73
N PHE A 262 1.19 20.79 8.93
CA PHE A 262 0.49 20.19 7.78
C PHE A 262 -0.73 21.04 7.37
N ILE A 263 -0.54 21.96 6.42
CA ILE A 263 -1.65 22.51 5.64
C ILE A 263 -1.88 21.53 4.49
N PRO A 264 -2.93 20.68 4.52
CA PRO A 264 -3.30 19.92 3.33
C PRO A 264 -3.53 20.92 2.18
N PRO A 265 -3.00 20.70 0.97
CA PRO A 265 -3.34 21.56 -0.15
C PRO A 265 -4.86 21.57 -0.29
N ASN A 266 -5.45 22.76 -0.41
CA ASN A 266 -6.88 22.95 -0.63
C ASN A 266 -7.32 21.99 -1.73
N VAL A 267 -8.13 21.00 -1.36
CA VAL A 267 -8.81 20.15 -2.32
C VAL A 267 -9.76 21.10 -3.05
N LEU A 268 -9.40 21.51 -4.26
CA LEU A 268 -10.33 22.14 -5.17
C LEU A 268 -11.43 21.12 -5.42
N SER A 269 -12.54 21.27 -4.70
CA SER A 269 -13.79 20.62 -5.03
C SER A 269 -14.16 21.06 -6.44
N TYR A 270 -13.91 20.18 -7.42
CA TYR A 270 -14.44 20.36 -8.77
C TYR A 270 -15.96 20.13 -8.67
N ASP A 271 -16.68 21.21 -8.38
CA ASP A 271 -18.13 21.21 -8.35
C ASP A 271 -18.59 21.05 -9.80
N SER A 272 -18.95 19.81 -10.16
CA SER A 272 -19.50 19.48 -11.47
C SER A 272 -20.98 19.90 -11.46
N GLY A 273 -21.23 21.19 -11.55
CA GLY A 273 -22.57 21.76 -11.48
C GLY A 273 -22.71 23.08 -12.21
N ASN A 274 -23.43 23.04 -13.34
CA ASN A 274 -24.05 24.16 -14.07
C ASN A 274 -23.15 25.01 -14.98
N GLY A 275 -22.81 24.46 -16.14
CA GLY A 275 -22.60 25.25 -17.37
C GLY A 275 -23.87 25.29 -18.21
N PHE A 276 -24.85 26.11 -17.82
CA PHE A 276 -25.94 26.50 -18.74
C PHE A 276 -25.52 27.76 -19.50
N TYR A 277 -25.42 27.62 -20.81
CA TYR A 277 -25.34 28.70 -21.78
C TYR A 277 -26.46 29.72 -21.55
N TYR A 278 -26.12 30.99 -21.39
CA TYR A 278 -26.97 32.11 -21.77
C TYR A 278 -26.13 33.08 -22.58
N ASP A 279 -26.39 33.08 -23.90
CA ASP A 279 -26.08 34.19 -24.78
C ASP A 279 -26.99 35.35 -24.41
N ASP A 280 -26.41 36.47 -23.95
CA ASP A 280 -27.07 37.76 -24.00
C ASP A 280 -26.29 38.67 -24.94
N HIS A 281 -26.79 38.72 -26.17
CA HIS A 281 -26.63 39.89 -27.02
C HIS A 281 -27.18 41.11 -26.28
N ASN A 282 -26.34 42.13 -26.07
CA ASN A 282 -26.87 43.48 -26.05
C ASN A 282 -26.01 44.44 -26.87
N ILE A 283 -26.74 45.10 -27.74
CA ILE A 283 -26.36 46.00 -28.81
C ILE A 283 -25.95 47.35 -28.19
N ASN A 284 -24.88 47.92 -28.72
CA ASN A 284 -24.79 49.35 -29.00
C ASN A 284 -24.33 49.50 -30.44
#